data_AF-A0A969HZ18-F1
#
_entry.id   AF-A0A969HZ18-F1
#
_cell.length_a   1.000
_cell.length_b   1.000
_cell.length_c   1.000
_cell.angle_alpha   90.00
_cell.angle_beta   90.00
_cell.angle_gamma   90.00
#
_symmetry.space_group_name_H-M   'P 1'
#
loop_
_entity.id
_entity.type
_entity.pdbx_description
1 polymer ?
#
loop_
_entity_poly.entity_id
_entity_poly.type
_entity_poly.pdbx_seq_one_letter_code
_entity_poly.pdbx_strand_id
1 'polypeptide(L)'
;MLDSKWKRRARESQTEGTHTLAEWEALKAHYNYTCLRCGKREPEIVLERDHVIPLGAPGSSDTISNIQPLCRSCNAWKGQQVVDFRP
;
A
#
# COMPACT_ATOMS: atom_id res chain seq x y z
N MET A 1 -4.18 16.38 32.87
CA MET A 1 -3.55 16.69 31.57
C MET A 1 -3.97 15.62 30.59
N LEU A 2 -5.10 15.82 29.92
CA LEU A 2 -5.52 14.99 28.80
C LEU A 2 -5.09 15.68 27.49
N ASP A 3 -4.98 14.87 26.44
CA ASP A 3 -4.92 15.28 25.04
C ASP A 3 -3.53 15.56 24.43
N SER A 4 -2.94 14.53 23.82
CA SER A 4 -3.00 14.37 22.34
C SER A 4 -1.98 13.30 21.90
N LYS A 5 -2.42 12.07 21.65
CA LYS A 5 -2.87 11.60 20.32
C LYS A 5 -1.73 11.61 19.28
N TRP A 6 -1.21 10.40 19.04
CA TRP A 6 -0.50 9.98 17.82
C TRP A 6 0.94 10.47 17.60
N LYS A 7 1.90 10.00 18.41
CA LYS A 7 3.29 9.82 17.93
C LYS A 7 3.35 8.67 16.91
N ARG A 8 2.72 8.83 15.74
CA ARG A 8 2.73 7.79 14.71
C ARG A 8 4.03 7.89 13.91
N ARG A 9 5.05 7.21 14.45
CA ARG A 9 6.23 6.65 13.77
C ARG A 9 6.98 7.62 12.83
N ALA A 10 7.80 8.48 13.43
CA ALA A 10 9.11 8.75 12.85
C ALA A 10 9.98 7.50 13.06
N ARG A 11 9.72 6.43 12.30
CA ARG A 11 10.71 5.38 12.07
C ARG A 11 11.39 5.79 10.78
N GLU A 12 12.58 6.37 10.90
CA GLU A 12 13.52 6.49 9.80
C GLU A 12 13.51 5.16 9.05
N SER A 13 12.98 5.20 7.83
CA SER A 13 12.62 3.99 7.12
C SER A 13 13.92 3.34 6.68
N GLN A 14 14.31 2.25 7.33
CA GLN A 14 15.25 1.25 6.78
C GLN A 14 14.55 0.49 5.63
N THR A 15 13.91 1.22 4.72
CA THR A 15 13.23 0.58 3.62
C THR A 15 14.24 0.34 2.53
N GLU A 16 14.49 -0.92 2.23
CA GLU A 16 15.27 -1.31 1.06
C GLU A 16 14.43 -1.14 -0.20
N GLY A 17 15.04 -0.55 -1.23
CA GLY A 17 14.43 -0.37 -2.56
C GLY A 17 13.42 0.78 -2.65
N THR A 18 13.10 1.13 -3.90
CA THR A 18 12.09 2.12 -4.28
C THR A 18 11.36 1.61 -5.52
N HIS A 19 10.26 2.27 -5.88
CA HIS A 19 9.60 2.07 -7.17
C HIS A 19 9.35 3.41 -7.84
N THR A 20 9.31 3.40 -9.16
CA THR A 20 9.05 4.54 -10.01
C THR A 20 7.56 4.71 -10.26
N LEU A 21 7.17 5.89 -10.74
CA LEU A 21 5.80 6.14 -11.18
C LEU A 21 5.39 5.24 -12.37
N ALA A 22 6.34 4.93 -13.24
CA ALA A 22 6.11 4.04 -14.38
C ALA A 22 5.80 2.60 -13.94
N GLU A 23 6.53 2.09 -12.94
CA GLU A 23 6.24 0.79 -12.35
C GLU A 23 4.87 0.76 -11.66
N TRP A 24 4.51 1.83 -10.96
CA TRP A 24 3.17 1.94 -10.37
C TRP A 24 2.06 1.95 -11.43
N GLU A 25 2.22 2.72 -12.50
CA GLU A 25 1.25 2.76 -13.59
C GLU A 25 1.14 1.41 -14.30
N ALA A 26 2.28 0.73 -14.54
CA ALA A 26 2.30 -0.62 -15.10
C ALA A 26 1.61 -1.64 -14.20
N LEU A 27 1.79 -1.54 -12.88
CA LEU A 27 1.12 -2.39 -11.90
C LEU A 27 -0.40 -2.17 -11.90
N LYS A 28 -0.86 -0.91 -11.93
CA LYS A 28 -2.29 -0.60 -12.07
C LYS A 28 -2.85 -1.18 -13.36
N ALA A 29 -2.16 -0.98 -14.49
CA ALA A 29 -2.57 -1.51 -15.78
C ALA A 29 -2.65 -3.05 -15.78
N HIS A 30 -1.67 -3.72 -15.15
CA HIS A 30 -1.67 -5.18 -14.99
C HIS A 30 -2.92 -5.68 -14.28
N TYR A 31 -3.37 -4.98 -13.25
CA TYR A 31 -4.59 -5.28 -12.51
C TYR A 31 -5.83 -4.55 -13.04
N ASN A 32 -5.81 -4.09 -14.30
CA ASN A 32 -6.92 -3.39 -14.95
C ASN A 32 -7.52 -2.25 -14.07
N TYR A 33 -6.64 -1.48 -13.43
CA TYR A 33 -6.99 -0.36 -12.55
C TYR A 33 -7.99 -0.75 -11.46
N THR A 34 -7.90 -1.98 -10.95
CA THR A 34 -8.85 -2.56 -10.00
C THR A 34 -8.24 -2.70 -8.61
N CYS A 35 -9.03 -2.41 -7.57
CA CYS A 35 -8.69 -2.69 -6.18
C CYS A 35 -8.78 -4.20 -5.93
N LEU A 36 -7.67 -4.84 -5.55
CA LEU A 36 -7.61 -6.30 -5.40
C LEU A 36 -8.51 -6.87 -4.30
N ARG A 37 -8.91 -6.05 -3.32
CA ARG A 37 -9.80 -6.49 -2.24
C ARG A 37 -11.29 -6.36 -2.57
N CYS A 38 -11.71 -5.23 -3.13
CA CYS A 38 -13.15 -4.93 -3.30
C CYS A 38 -13.64 -4.94 -4.74
N GLY A 39 -12.75 -5.10 -5.72
CA GLY A 39 -13.09 -5.20 -7.14
C GLY A 39 -13.55 -3.88 -7.79
N LYS A 40 -13.59 -2.76 -7.05
CA LYS A 40 -13.87 -1.44 -7.64
C LYS A 40 -12.68 -0.97 -8.47
N ARG A 41 -12.92 -0.10 -9.45
CA ARG A 41 -11.92 0.34 -10.44
C ARG A 41 -11.84 1.86 -10.59
N GLU A 42 -10.72 2.38 -11.05
CA GLU A 42 -10.61 3.78 -11.47
C GLU A 42 -11.53 4.02 -12.71
N PRO A 43 -12.13 5.21 -12.87
CA PRO A 43 -12.01 6.42 -12.03
C PRO A 43 -13.00 6.50 -10.86
N GLU A 44 -13.85 5.49 -10.63
CA GLU A 44 -14.85 5.51 -9.53
C GLU A 44 -14.19 5.52 -8.14
N ILE A 45 -12.99 4.98 -8.05
CA ILE A 45 -12.11 5.03 -6.89
C ILE A 45 -10.74 5.57 -7.30
N VAL A 46 -9.94 5.95 -6.30
CA VAL A 46 -8.50 6.20 -6.47
C VAL A 46 -7.75 5.03 -5.86
N LEU A 47 -6.82 4.45 -6.62
CA LEU A 47 -5.91 3.44 -6.13
C LEU A 47 -4.73 4.06 -5.39
N GLU A 48 -4.39 3.45 -4.26
CA GLU A 48 -3.23 3.76 -3.44
C GLU A 48 -2.27 2.58 -3.46
N ARG A 49 -0.99 2.88 -3.25
CA ARG A 49 0.09 1.91 -3.11
C ARG A 49 0.01 1.31 -1.71
N ASP A 50 -0.54 0.12 -1.59
CA ASP A 50 -0.53 -0.63 -0.34
C ASP A 50 0.66 -1.59 -0.33
N HIS A 51 1.46 -1.54 0.74
CA HIS A 51 2.55 -2.50 0.94
C HIS A 51 2.01 -3.79 1.55
N VAL A 52 2.16 -4.92 0.84
CA VAL A 52 1.76 -6.26 1.31
C VAL A 52 2.37 -6.53 2.69
N ILE A 53 3.69 -6.34 2.80
CA ILE A 53 4.42 -6.29 4.07
C ILE A 53 4.59 -4.81 4.44
N PRO A 54 4.08 -4.33 5.59
CA PRO A 54 4.22 -2.93 5.99
C PRO A 54 5.68 -2.52 6.17
N LEU A 55 6.04 -1.31 5.71
CA LEU A 55 7.40 -0.72 5.77
C LEU A 55 8.12 -0.80 7.14
N GLY A 56 7.37 -0.92 8.24
CA GLY A 56 7.92 -1.06 9.58
C GLY A 56 8.24 -2.49 10.02
N ALA A 57 7.99 -3.50 9.17
CA ALA A 57 8.19 -4.91 9.46
C ALA A 57 9.53 -5.42 8.88
N PRO A 58 10.18 -6.40 9.52
CA PRO A 58 11.36 -7.05 8.98
C PRO A 58 11.09 -7.65 7.59
N GLY A 59 12.02 -7.46 6.65
CA GLY A 59 11.88 -7.97 5.28
C GLY A 59 10.91 -7.17 4.38
N SER A 60 10.47 -5.98 4.83
CA SER A 60 9.70 -5.07 3.98
C SER A 60 10.61 -4.29 3.03
N SER A 61 10.08 -3.97 1.85
CA SER A 61 10.70 -3.10 0.86
C SER A 61 9.69 -2.09 0.29
N ASP A 62 10.17 -1.00 -0.33
CA ASP A 62 9.33 -0.11 -1.16
C ASP A 62 9.45 -0.47 -2.66
N THR A 63 9.86 -1.70 -2.96
CA THR A 63 9.90 -2.23 -4.33
C THR A 63 8.49 -2.51 -4.83
N ILE A 64 8.29 -2.44 -6.14
CA ILE A 64 6.99 -2.72 -6.77
C ILE A 64 6.48 -4.13 -6.44
N SER A 65 7.39 -5.07 -6.18
CA SER A 65 7.08 -6.44 -5.77
C SER A 65 6.45 -6.56 -4.37
N ASN A 66 6.50 -5.52 -3.54
CA ASN A 66 5.81 -5.48 -2.25
C ASN A 66 4.53 -4.63 -2.32
N ILE A 67 4.16 -4.11 -3.50
CA ILE A 67 3.02 -3.20 -3.65
C ILE A 67 1.84 -3.93 -4.31
N GLN A 68 0.64 -3.64 -3.82
CA GLN A 68 -0.61 -4.03 -4.44
C GLN A 68 -1.56 -2.82 -4.54
N PRO A 69 -2.40 -2.74 -5.60
CA PRO A 69 -3.37 -1.67 -5.74
C PRO A 69 -4.59 -1.91 -4.84
N LEU A 70 -4.78 -1.03 -3.85
CA LEU A 70 -5.99 -0.98 -3.03
C LEU A 70 -6.61 0.41 -3.09
N CYS A 71 -7.95 0.48 -2.99
CA CYS A 71 -8.61 1.76 -2.79
C CYS A 71 -8.39 2.25 -1.34
N ARG A 72 -8.52 3.56 -1.12
CA ARG A 72 -8.34 4.19 0.20
C ARG A 72 -9.05 3.47 1.35
N SER A 73 -10.30 3.04 1.15
CA SER A 73 -11.07 2.36 2.21
C SER A 73 -10.55 0.95 2.51
N CYS A 74 -10.10 0.22 1.49
CA CYS A 74 -9.50 -1.11 1.65
C CYS A 74 -8.11 -1.02 2.28
N ASN A 75 -7.31 -0.05 1.84
CA ASN A 75 -6.00 0.25 2.41
C ASN A 75 -6.12 0.62 3.90
N ALA A 76 -7.05 1.53 4.24
CA ALA A 76 -7.32 1.90 5.63
C ALA A 76 -7.79 0.73 6.50
N TRP A 77 -8.63 -0.17 5.95
CA TRP A 77 -9.06 -1.38 6.64
C TRP A 77 -7.90 -2.35 6.90
N LYS A 78 -6.98 -2.53 5.95
CA LYS A 78 -5.81 -3.42 6.11
C LYS A 78 -4.88 -2.88 7.20
N GLY A 79 -4.60 -1.59 7.21
CA GLY A 79 -3.82 -0.92 8.26
C GLY A 79 -2.36 -1.39 8.31
N GLN A 80 -2.01 -2.21 9.29
CA GLN A 80 -0.66 -2.76 9.48
C GLN A 80 -0.62 -4.29 9.36
N GLN A 81 -1.68 -4.90 8.84
CA GLN A 81 -1.73 -6.34 8.60
C GLN A 81 -0.88 -6.70 7.39
N VAL A 82 -0.24 -7.87 7.44
CA VAL A 82 0.43 -8.47 6.29
C VAL A 82 -0.60 -9.30 5.53
N VAL A 83 -1.09 -8.77 4.42
CA VAL A 83 -2.13 -9.41 3.61
C VAL A 83 -1.79 -9.21 2.14
N ASP A 84 -1.81 -10.29 1.39
CA ASP A 84 -1.55 -10.30 -0.04
C ASP A 84 -2.85 -10.67 -0.78
N PHE A 85 -3.36 -9.76 -1.61
CA PHE A 85 -4.52 -9.99 -2.46
C PHE A 85 -4.15 -10.27 -3.92
N ARG A 86 -2.86 -10.40 -4.23
CA ARG A 86 -2.38 -10.77 -5.57
C ARG A 86 -2.67 -12.26 -5.82
N PRO A 87 -3.01 -12.63 -7.06
CA PRO A 87 -3.31 -14.02 -7.43
C PRO A 87 -2.07 -14.93 -7.41
#